data_AF-A0A1Q3CLX7-F1
#
_entry.id   AF-A0A1Q3CLX7-F1
#
_cell.length_a   1.000
_cell.length_b   1.000
_cell.length_c   1.000
_cell.angle_alpha   90.00
_cell.angle_beta   90.00
_cell.angle_gamma   90.00
#
_symmetry.space_group_name_H-M   'P 1'
#
loop_
_entity.id
_entity.type
_entity.pdbx_description
1 polymer ?
#
loop_
_entity_poly.entity_id
_entity_poly.type
_entity_poly.pdbx_seq_one_letter_code
_entity_poly.pdbx_strand_id
1 'polypeptide(L)'
;YPTVIATNIDVAVASRQTNGRRVYVIPDERSQSEYIQAMSEAGMSSEVIVCEPETVMDGLNGIDFLVVDNRRKDFARVVRLAKLSNRGAVLVWKNAKSRSAFGFVWRSVVEGGSRGLV
;
A
#
# COMPACT_ATOMS: atom_id res chain seq x y z
N TYR A 1 1.98 -16.25 -6.49
CA TYR A 1 1.03 -15.34 -7.15
C TYR A 1 -0.39 -15.35 -6.57
N PRO A 2 -1.01 -16.47 -6.13
CA PRO A 2 -2.39 -16.42 -5.60
C PRO A 2 -2.55 -15.74 -4.24
N THR A 3 -1.54 -15.82 -3.36
CA THR A 3 -1.59 -15.25 -2.00
C THR A 3 -1.69 -13.72 -1.96
N VAL A 4 -1.05 -13.04 -2.91
CA VAL A 4 -1.06 -11.57 -2.97
C VAL A 4 -2.41 -11.04 -3.43
N ILE A 5 -3.07 -11.75 -4.35
CA ILE A 5 -4.41 -11.41 -4.82
C ILE A 5 -5.41 -11.59 -3.68
N ALA A 6 -5.32 -12.68 -2.91
CA ALA A 6 -6.14 -12.89 -1.73
C ALA A 6 -6.01 -11.75 -0.70
N THR A 7 -4.78 -11.35 -0.36
CA THR A 7 -4.55 -10.19 0.53
C THR A 7 -5.14 -8.90 -0.03
N ASN A 8 -5.06 -8.68 -1.34
CA ASN A 8 -5.63 -7.49 -1.96
C ASN A 8 -7.16 -7.49 -1.91
N ILE A 9 -7.79 -8.67 -2.01
CA ILE A 9 -9.24 -8.84 -1.83
C ILE A 9 -9.62 -8.55 -0.37
N ASP A 10 -8.90 -9.08 0.60
CA ASP A 10 -9.17 -8.84 2.02
C ASP A 10 -9.09 -7.35 2.37
N VAL A 11 -8.07 -6.66 1.85
CA VAL A 11 -7.93 -5.20 1.99
C VAL A 11 -9.07 -4.45 1.29
N ALA A 12 -9.54 -4.93 0.14
CA ALA A 12 -10.72 -4.37 -0.55
C ALA A 12 -11.98 -4.46 0.31
N VAL A 13 -12.20 -5.63 0.91
CA VAL A 13 -13.34 -5.90 1.78
C VAL A 13 -13.27 -5.01 3.03
N ALA A 14 -12.11 -4.92 3.68
CA ALA A 14 -11.91 -4.06 4.85
C ALA A 14 -12.16 -2.58 4.53
N SER A 15 -11.63 -2.08 3.40
CA SER A 15 -11.88 -0.71 2.93
C SER A 15 -13.37 -0.45 2.71
N ARG A 16 -14.08 -1.38 2.06
CA ARG A 16 -15.53 -1.25 1.83
C ARG A 16 -16.33 -1.24 3.12
N GLN A 17 -15.99 -2.10 4.09
CA GLN A 17 -16.67 -2.18 5.38
C GLN A 17 -16.44 -0.92 6.23
N THR A 18 -15.27 -0.30 6.13
CA THR A 18 -14.92 0.91 6.89
C THR A 18 -15.27 2.20 6.15
N ASN A 19 -15.75 2.11 4.91
CA ASN A 19 -15.85 3.24 3.97
C ASN A 19 -14.53 4.05 3.91
N GLY A 20 -13.41 3.31 3.95
CA GLY A 20 -12.05 3.87 3.97
C GLY A 20 -11.49 4.02 2.56
N ARG A 21 -10.71 5.08 2.33
CA ARG A 21 -10.06 5.31 1.04
C ARG A 21 -8.91 4.33 0.85
N ARG A 22 -8.91 3.65 -0.30
CA ARG A 22 -7.92 2.63 -0.66
C ARG A 22 -7.23 2.98 -1.96
N VAL A 23 -5.89 2.94 -1.97
CA VAL A 23 -5.07 3.24 -3.15
C VAL A 23 -4.05 2.13 -3.39
N TYR A 24 -3.94 1.68 -4.64
CA TYR A 24 -2.87 0.79 -5.12
C TYR A 24 -1.88 1.57 -5.95
N VAL A 25 -0.60 1.48 -5.59
CA VAL A 25 0.49 2.10 -6.34
C VAL A 25 1.34 1.00 -6.94
N ILE A 26 1.39 0.97 -8.27
CA ILE A 26 2.00 -0.11 -9.06
C ILE A 26 3.06 0.51 -9.99
N PRO A 27 4.20 -0.16 -10.24
CA PRO A 27 5.33 0.48 -10.91
C PRO A 27 5.22 0.48 -12.44
N ASP A 28 4.37 -0.35 -13.02
CA ASP A 28 4.24 -0.53 -14.46
C ASP A 28 2.81 -0.92 -14.89
N GLU A 29 2.46 -0.58 -16.12
CA GLU A 29 1.12 -0.79 -16.70
C GLU A 29 0.79 -2.28 -16.91
N ARG A 30 1.81 -3.13 -17.08
CA ARG A 30 1.61 -4.58 -17.20
C ARG A 30 1.11 -5.15 -15.87
N SER A 31 1.78 -4.81 -14.78
CA SER A 31 1.38 -5.17 -13.42
C SER A 31 0.03 -4.57 -13.04
N GLN A 32 -0.31 -3.38 -13.57
CA GLN A 32 -1.64 -2.79 -13.42
C GLN A 32 -2.71 -3.64 -14.11
N SER A 33 -2.47 -4.05 -15.36
CA SER A 33 -3.42 -4.83 -16.15
C SER A 33 -3.73 -6.17 -15.48
N GLU A 34 -2.68 -6.88 -15.02
CA GLU A 34 -2.83 -8.13 -14.27
C GLU A 34 -3.61 -7.93 -12.96
N TYR A 35 -3.36 -6.83 -12.25
CA TYR A 35 -4.07 -6.51 -11.01
C TYR A 35 -5.54 -6.15 -11.25
N ILE A 36 -5.83 -5.28 -12.21
CA ILE A 36 -7.20 -4.88 -12.55
C ILE A 36 -7.99 -6.10 -13.02
N GLN A 37 -7.39 -6.95 -13.86
CA GLN A 37 -8.04 -8.19 -14.30
C GLN A 37 -8.40 -9.08 -13.11
N ALA A 38 -7.45 -9.38 -12.22
CA ALA A 38 -7.71 -10.23 -11.06
C ALA A 38 -8.77 -9.65 -10.10
N MET A 39 -8.78 -8.32 -9.91
CA MET A 39 -9.79 -7.67 -9.08
C MET A 39 -11.17 -7.65 -9.74
N SER A 40 -11.21 -7.47 -11.06
CA SER A 40 -12.44 -7.54 -11.85
C SER A 40 -13.05 -8.95 -11.83
N GLU A 41 -12.22 -10.00 -11.96
CA GLU A 41 -12.65 -11.40 -11.82
C GLU A 41 -13.23 -11.68 -10.43
N ALA A 42 -12.75 -10.97 -9.40
CA ALA A 42 -13.27 -11.03 -8.03
C ALA A 42 -14.48 -10.10 -7.78
N GLY A 43 -14.97 -9.38 -8.79
CA GLY A 43 -16.11 -8.45 -8.66
C GLY A 43 -15.81 -7.18 -7.87
N MET A 44 -14.53 -6.77 -7.81
CA MET A 44 -14.05 -5.63 -7.03
C MET A 44 -13.50 -4.52 -7.94
N SER A 45 -13.76 -3.26 -7.59
CA SER A 45 -13.17 -2.08 -8.25
C SER A 45 -12.10 -1.43 -7.37
N SER A 46 -11.01 -0.94 -7.97
CA SER A 46 -9.85 -0.43 -7.25
C SER A 46 -9.34 0.88 -7.85
N GLU A 47 -9.01 1.86 -7.00
CA GLU A 47 -8.21 3.03 -7.39
C GLU A 47 -6.75 2.56 -7.54
N VAL A 48 -6.27 2.50 -8.78
CA VAL A 48 -4.92 2.05 -9.12
C VAL A 48 -4.18 3.18 -9.80
N ILE A 49 -2.99 3.50 -9.30
CA ILE A 49 -2.11 4.51 -9.85
C ILE A 49 -0.82 3.83 -10.31
N VAL A 50 -0.52 4.00 -11.60
CA VAL A 50 0.75 3.54 -12.17
C VAL A 50 1.73 4.69 -12.17
N CYS A 51 2.69 4.64 -11.27
CA CYS A 51 3.73 5.64 -11.12
C CYS A 51 4.87 5.10 -10.26
N GLU A 52 6.01 5.80 -10.28
CA GLU A 52 6.97 5.65 -9.19
C GLU A 52 6.31 6.09 -7.88
N PRO A 53 6.38 5.26 -6.81
CA PRO A 53 5.62 5.52 -5.59
C PRO A 53 5.92 6.85 -4.92
N GLU A 54 7.11 7.41 -5.05
CA GLU A 54 7.44 8.69 -4.40
C GLU A 54 6.72 9.88 -5.04
N THR A 55 6.53 9.85 -6.36
CA THR A 55 5.98 10.97 -7.14
C THR A 55 4.51 11.22 -6.84
N VAL A 56 3.76 10.15 -6.53
CA VAL A 56 2.31 10.25 -6.33
C VAL A 56 1.92 10.63 -4.90
N MET A 57 2.77 10.34 -3.91
CA MET A 57 2.36 10.37 -2.50
C MET A 57 1.97 11.76 -2.00
N ASP A 58 2.61 12.82 -2.51
CA ASP A 58 2.30 14.18 -2.10
C ASP A 58 0.89 14.64 -2.52
N GLY A 59 0.35 14.08 -3.60
CA GLY A 59 -1.01 14.36 -4.09
C GLY A 59 -2.11 13.53 -3.40
N LEU A 60 -1.74 12.51 -2.61
CA LEU A 60 -2.70 11.62 -1.98
C LEU A 60 -2.94 12.02 -0.52
N ASN A 61 -4.20 12.29 -0.18
CA ASN A 61 -4.63 12.64 1.18
C ASN A 61 -5.62 11.63 1.76
N GLY A 62 -5.58 11.47 3.08
CA GLY A 62 -6.59 10.73 3.85
C GLY A 62 -6.64 9.25 3.49
N ILE A 63 -5.48 8.62 3.27
CA ILE A 63 -5.42 7.20 2.89
C ILE A 63 -5.61 6.32 4.13
N ASP A 64 -6.61 5.43 4.10
CA ASP A 64 -6.82 4.41 5.14
C ASP A 64 -6.14 3.08 4.76
N PHE A 65 -6.06 2.77 3.48
CA PHE A 65 -5.44 1.53 2.97
C PHE A 65 -4.51 1.84 1.80
N LEU A 66 -3.21 1.60 1.96
CA LEU A 66 -2.22 1.81 0.92
C LEU A 66 -1.51 0.49 0.58
N VAL A 67 -1.58 0.09 -0.67
CA VAL A 67 -0.82 -1.07 -1.17
C VAL A 67 0.19 -0.58 -2.19
N VAL A 68 1.48 -0.82 -1.95
CA VAL A 68 2.57 -0.41 -2.84
C VAL A 68 3.29 -1.65 -3.35
N ASP A 69 3.31 -1.82 -4.66
CA ASP A 69 4.21 -2.77 -5.33
C ASP A 69 5.49 -2.03 -5.71
N ASN A 70 6.56 -2.23 -4.95
CA ASN A 70 7.84 -1.61 -5.27
C ASN A 70 8.99 -2.56 -4.96
N ARG A 71 9.84 -2.76 -5.97
CA ARG A 71 11.06 -3.60 -5.90
C ARG A 71 12.26 -2.84 -5.33
N ARG A 72 12.17 -1.51 -5.18
CA ARG A 72 13.20 -0.63 -4.61
C ARG A 72 13.10 -0.55 -3.08
N LYS A 73 14.18 -0.09 -2.44
CA LYS A 73 14.36 -0.10 -0.98
C LYS A 73 13.78 1.14 -0.27
N ASP A 74 13.10 2.02 -0.99
CA ASP A 74 12.73 3.36 -0.50
C ASP A 74 11.39 3.39 0.26
N PHE A 75 11.11 2.31 1.01
CA PHE A 75 9.92 2.17 1.86
C PHE A 75 9.73 3.37 2.78
N ALA A 76 10.80 3.75 3.48
CA ALA A 76 10.78 4.83 4.46
C ALA A 76 10.32 6.17 3.88
N ARG A 77 10.74 6.47 2.65
CA ARG A 77 10.42 7.75 2.01
C ARG A 77 8.96 7.79 1.59
N VAL A 78 8.45 6.70 1.03
CA VAL A 78 7.04 6.58 0.64
C VAL A 78 6.11 6.72 1.85
N VAL A 79 6.41 6.02 2.95
CA VAL A 79 5.57 6.12 4.16
C VAL A 79 5.61 7.54 4.74
N ARG A 80 6.74 8.24 4.72
CA ARG A 80 6.85 9.63 5.18
C ARG A 80 6.04 10.63 4.33
N LEU A 81 5.95 10.39 3.02
CA LEU A 81 5.21 11.25 2.11
C LEU A 81 3.70 10.93 2.09
N ALA A 82 3.32 9.72 2.50
CA ALA A 82 1.93 9.30 2.51
C ALA A 82 1.13 10.07 3.58
N LYS A 83 0.14 10.85 3.15
CA LYS A 83 -0.76 11.56 4.06
C LYS A 83 -1.90 10.62 4.45
N LEU A 84 -1.64 9.82 5.49
CA LEU A 84 -2.56 8.82 6.03
C LEU A 84 -3.76 9.49 6.72
N SER A 85 -4.87 8.77 6.82
CA SER A 85 -6.05 9.28 7.52
C SER A 85 -5.82 9.36 9.03
N ASN A 86 -6.59 10.22 9.69
CA ASN A 86 -6.60 10.33 11.16
C ASN A 86 -7.29 9.13 11.86
N ARG A 87 -7.88 8.20 11.10
CA ARG A 87 -8.51 6.98 11.61
C ARG A 87 -7.52 5.83 11.80
N GLY A 88 -6.25 6.06 11.45
CA GLY A 88 -5.24 5.02 11.30
C GLY A 88 -5.25 4.43 9.89
N ALA A 89 -4.15 3.79 9.50
CA ALA A 89 -4.01 3.24 8.16
C ALA A 89 -3.25 1.92 8.12
N VAL A 90 -3.57 1.10 7.12
CA VAL A 90 -2.91 -0.17 6.81
C VAL A 90 -2.05 0.02 5.57
N LEU A 91 -0.76 -0.31 5.68
CA LEU A 91 0.19 -0.27 4.57
C LEU A 91 0.66 -1.68 4.23
N VAL A 92 0.51 -2.07 2.96
CA VAL A 92 0.96 -3.37 2.44
C VAL A 92 2.04 -3.14 1.40
N TRP A 93 3.22 -3.72 1.60
CA TRP A 93 4.32 -3.61 0.65
C TRP A 93 4.56 -4.93 -0.07
N LYS A 94 4.24 -4.96 -1.36
CA LYS A 94 4.49 -6.11 -2.24
C LYS A 94 5.93 -6.01 -2.76
N ASN A 95 6.65 -7.13 -2.76
CA ASN A 95 8.05 -7.26 -3.21
C ASN A 95 9.12 -6.58 -2.33
N ALA A 96 8.85 -6.37 -1.04
CA ALA A 96 9.89 -5.96 -0.09
C ALA A 96 11.01 -7.02 -0.03
N LYS A 97 12.27 -6.62 -0.31
CA LYS A 97 13.42 -7.51 -0.09
C LYS A 97 13.64 -7.65 1.42
N SER A 98 13.71 -8.87 1.95
CA SER A 98 13.76 -9.16 3.39
C SER A 98 14.77 -8.32 4.19
N ARG A 99 15.91 -7.94 3.58
CA ARG A 99 16.94 -7.09 4.20
C ARG A 99 16.50 -5.66 4.57
N SER A 100 15.45 -5.11 3.97
CA SER A 100 14.98 -3.74 4.30
C SER A 100 14.06 -3.70 5.53
N ALA A 101 13.44 -4.82 5.91
CA ALA A 101 12.59 -4.89 7.09
C ALA A 101 13.40 -4.93 8.41
N PHE A 102 14.57 -5.57 8.40
CA PHE A 102 15.40 -5.76 9.60
C PHE A 102 16.05 -4.48 10.15
N GLY A 103 16.06 -3.38 9.40
CA GLY A 103 16.60 -2.09 9.83
C GLY A 103 15.60 -0.94 9.81
N PHE A 104 14.33 -1.20 9.50
CA PHE A 104 13.33 -0.15 9.37
C PHE A 104 12.81 0.26 10.76
N VAL A 105 13.18 1.47 11.19
CA VAL A 105 12.75 2.04 12.47
C VAL A 105 11.51 2.90 12.26
N TRP A 106 10.33 2.32 12.52
CA TRP A 106 9.04 3.01 12.48
C TRP A 106 9.00 4.29 13.32
N ARG A 107 9.76 4.35 14.43
CA ARG A 107 9.89 5.53 15.28
C ARG A 107 10.38 6.78 14.53
N SER A 108 11.10 6.61 13.42
CA SER A 108 11.61 7.72 12.59
C SER A 108 10.63 8.19 11.50
N VAL A 109 9.44 7.59 11.44
CA VAL A 109 8.44 7.82 10.40
C VAL A 109 7.08 8.20 11.00
N VAL A 110 6.78 7.76 12.22
CA VAL A 110 5.52 8.07 12.91
C VAL A 110 5.83 8.88 14.17
N GLU A 111 5.39 10.14 14.20
CA GLU A 111 5.66 11.10 15.30
C GLU A 111 5.13 10.63 16.68
N GLY A 112 4.17 9.69 16.71
CA GLY A 112 3.56 9.16 17.93
C GLY A 112 4.28 7.96 18.58
N GLY A 113 5.43 7.52 18.04
CA GLY A 113 6.14 6.32 18.49
C GLY A 113 5.56 5.02 17.91
N SER A 114 6.42 4.00 17.82
CA SER A 114 6.08 2.71 17.22
C SER A 114 6.05 1.60 18.26
N ARG A 115 4.97 0.83 18.32
CA ARG A 115 4.90 -0.42 19.11
C ARG A 115 4.95 -1.59 18.12
N GLY A 116 6.05 -2.34 18.15
CA GLY A 116 6.20 -3.55 17.34
C GLY A 116 5.68 -4.76 18.12
N LEU A 117 4.89 -5.59 17.45
CA LEU A 117 4.59 -6.96 17.90
C LEU A 117 5.44 -7.90 17.04
N VAL A 118 6.16 -8.82 17.67
CA VAL A 118 6.98 -9.86 17.02
C VAL A 118 6.23 -11.19 17.12
#